data_AF-A0A2M9CEU5-F1
#
_entry.id   AF-A0A2M9CEU5-F1
#
_cell.length_a   1.000
_cell.length_b   1.000
_cell.length_c   1.000
_cell.angle_alpha   90.00
_cell.angle_beta   90.00
_cell.angle_gamma   90.00
#
_symmetry.space_group_name_H-M   'P 1'
#
loop_
_entity.id
_entity.type
_entity.pdbx_description
1 polymer ?
#
loop_
_entity_poly.entity_id
_entity_poly.type
_entity_poly.pdbx_seq_one_letter_code
_entity_poly.pdbx_strand_id
1 'polypeptide(L)'
;MSAREPARTVVVLAKEPVAGRSKTRLHAEFTPEQAADLARAALEDTFDAVLAVPDVARVLVLDGDPGTWVPSGFDVLHQVTGGLDRRLAAAFAATAEEHEGPILLVGMDTPQLAARGEGGHGLDLGAVDLTGADAVLGLADDGGFWAIGLPRGDRHFYDSVFHGIPMSTDTTGQAQLDRLREFGLRVTLLPTLRDVDLPDDARAVAHAAPGTRFATAWATATGEPAPTASAARHRADDAADDLAAGDLGAAAPSEEPDA
;
A
#
# COMPACT_ATOMS: atom_id res chain seq x y z
N MET A 1 23.53 8.43 -20.07
CA MET A 1 22.08 8.31 -19.87
C MET A 1 21.79 6.84 -19.65
N SER A 2 21.75 6.37 -18.39
CA SER A 2 21.43 4.96 -18.12
C SER A 2 19.99 4.68 -18.51
N ALA A 3 19.78 3.61 -19.27
CA ALA A 3 18.46 3.06 -19.51
C ALA A 3 17.84 2.67 -18.17
N ARG A 4 16.57 3.05 -17.96
CA ARG A 4 15.83 2.71 -16.74
C ARG A 4 15.30 1.28 -16.85
N GLU A 5 15.24 0.60 -15.72
CA GLU A 5 14.89 -0.82 -15.61
C GLU A 5 13.59 -1.00 -14.79
N PRO A 6 12.76 -2.01 -15.09
CA PRO A 6 11.62 -2.36 -14.25
C PRO A 6 12.09 -2.74 -12.84
N ALA A 7 11.17 -2.68 -11.85
CA ALA A 7 11.46 -3.19 -10.51
C ALA A 7 11.97 -4.63 -10.61
N ARG A 8 13.10 -4.91 -9.95
CA ARG A 8 13.70 -6.25 -9.92
C ARG A 8 13.47 -6.95 -8.60
N THR A 9 13.03 -6.22 -7.59
CA THR A 9 12.70 -6.75 -6.28
C THR A 9 11.44 -6.10 -5.75
N VAL A 10 10.52 -6.94 -5.25
CA VAL A 10 9.33 -6.49 -4.53
C VAL A 10 9.47 -6.90 -3.08
N VAL A 11 9.40 -5.91 -2.19
CA VAL A 11 9.51 -6.05 -0.75
C VAL A 11 8.13 -5.91 -0.13
N VAL A 12 7.72 -6.86 0.71
CA VAL A 12 6.56 -6.73 1.59
C VAL A 12 7.08 -6.39 2.98
N LEU A 13 6.75 -5.20 3.49
CA LEU A 13 7.03 -4.83 4.88
C LEU A 13 5.83 -5.21 5.74
N ALA A 14 5.99 -6.22 6.59
CA ALA A 14 4.87 -6.78 7.36
C ALA A 14 5.20 -7.02 8.83
N LYS A 15 4.14 -7.09 9.62
CA LYS A 15 4.14 -7.56 11.00
C LYS A 15 3.39 -8.88 11.06
N GLU A 16 3.88 -9.80 11.89
CA GLU A 16 3.23 -11.09 12.11
C GLU A 16 1.76 -10.89 12.58
N PRO A 17 0.77 -11.54 11.95
CA PRO A 17 -0.64 -11.39 12.30
C PRO A 17 -0.98 -12.19 13.57
N VAL A 18 -0.62 -11.64 14.73
CA VAL A 18 -0.83 -12.25 16.05
C VAL A 18 -1.97 -11.54 16.79
N ALA A 19 -2.90 -12.34 17.32
CA ALA A 19 -4.01 -11.86 18.16
C ALA A 19 -3.50 -11.00 19.31
N GLY A 20 -4.10 -9.81 19.48
CA GLY A 20 -3.74 -8.87 20.54
C GLY A 20 -2.50 -8.02 20.25
N ARG A 21 -1.74 -8.29 19.18
CA ARG A 21 -0.52 -7.55 18.80
C ARG A 21 -0.65 -6.78 17.49
N SER A 22 -1.48 -7.27 16.57
CA SER A 22 -1.69 -6.68 15.25
C SER A 22 -3.09 -6.07 15.15
N LYS A 23 -3.19 -4.97 14.39
CA LYS A 23 -4.45 -4.24 14.17
C LYS A 23 -5.26 -3.95 15.45
N THR A 24 -4.57 -3.50 16.50
CA THR A 24 -5.20 -3.22 17.80
C THR A 24 -6.29 -2.15 17.75
N ARG A 25 -6.25 -1.27 16.75
CA ARG A 25 -7.30 -0.28 16.48
C ARG A 25 -8.62 -0.91 15.99
N LEU A 26 -8.58 -2.09 15.37
CA LEU A 26 -9.77 -2.86 15.01
C LEU A 26 -10.52 -3.43 16.22
N HIS A 27 -9.88 -3.49 17.40
CA HIS A 27 -10.48 -4.08 18.59
C HIS A 27 -11.70 -3.31 19.14
N ALA A 28 -11.98 -2.13 18.59
CA ALA A 28 -13.22 -1.39 18.88
C ALA A 28 -14.48 -2.17 18.44
N GLU A 29 -14.38 -3.00 17.39
CA GLU A 29 -15.50 -3.80 16.87
C GLU A 29 -15.19 -5.29 16.75
N PHE A 30 -13.92 -5.66 16.58
CA PHE A 30 -13.50 -7.04 16.36
C PHE A 30 -12.81 -7.63 17.59
N THR A 31 -12.97 -8.93 17.85
CA THR A 31 -12.13 -9.59 18.86
C THR A 31 -10.66 -9.61 18.42
N PRO A 32 -9.69 -9.80 19.35
CA PRO A 32 -8.28 -9.92 18.98
C PRO A 32 -7.99 -11.01 17.94
N GLU A 33 -8.74 -12.11 17.97
CA GLU A 33 -8.64 -13.20 17.00
C GLU A 33 -9.17 -12.77 15.64
N GLN A 34 -10.36 -12.14 15.59
CA GLN A 34 -10.94 -11.62 14.35
C GLN A 34 -10.04 -10.56 13.70
N ALA A 35 -9.47 -9.65 14.47
CA ALA A 35 -8.54 -8.63 13.96
C ALA A 35 -7.26 -9.26 13.40
N ALA A 36 -6.73 -10.32 14.03
CA ALA A 36 -5.58 -11.05 13.52
C ALA A 36 -5.90 -11.85 12.26
N ASP A 37 -7.10 -12.45 12.17
CA ASP A 37 -7.55 -13.15 10.97
C ASP A 37 -7.76 -12.20 9.79
N LEU A 38 -8.30 -11.00 10.04
CA LEU A 38 -8.38 -9.92 9.04
C LEU A 38 -6.98 -9.49 8.56
N ALA A 39 -6.05 -9.26 9.48
CA ALA A 39 -4.67 -8.90 9.15
C ALA A 39 -3.97 -10.01 8.34
N ARG A 40 -4.20 -11.28 8.70
CA ARG A 40 -3.65 -12.43 7.96
C ARG A 40 -4.22 -12.49 6.56
N ALA A 41 -5.54 -12.36 6.41
CA ALA A 41 -6.20 -12.39 5.10
C ALA A 41 -5.69 -11.25 4.19
N ALA A 42 -5.54 -10.03 4.73
CA ALA A 42 -4.96 -8.91 3.99
C ALA A 42 -3.53 -9.18 3.49
N LEU A 43 -2.70 -9.75 4.37
CA LEU A 43 -1.32 -10.10 4.04
C LEU A 43 -1.24 -11.25 3.03
N GLU A 44 -2.10 -12.26 3.12
CA GLU A 44 -2.19 -13.35 2.15
C GLU A 44 -2.61 -12.84 0.76
N ASP A 45 -3.58 -11.93 0.67
CA ASP A 45 -3.96 -11.29 -0.59
C ASP A 45 -2.81 -10.45 -1.17
N THR A 46 -2.05 -9.75 -0.31
CA THR A 46 -0.84 -9.01 -0.70
C THR A 46 0.24 -9.97 -1.23
N PHE A 47 0.45 -11.12 -0.58
CA PHE A 47 1.39 -12.13 -1.04
C PHE A 47 1.02 -12.68 -2.41
N ASP A 48 -0.24 -12.98 -2.66
CA ASP A 48 -0.70 -13.45 -3.96
C ASP A 48 -0.43 -12.41 -5.06
N ALA A 49 -0.66 -11.13 -4.76
CA ALA A 49 -0.37 -10.03 -5.69
C ALA A 49 1.13 -9.95 -6.03
N VAL A 50 2.01 -10.08 -5.02
CA VAL A 50 3.47 -10.07 -5.21
C VAL A 50 3.97 -11.35 -5.91
N LEU A 51 3.39 -12.50 -5.61
CA LEU A 51 3.71 -13.78 -6.28
C LEU A 51 3.34 -13.74 -7.76
N ALA A 52 2.28 -13.03 -8.14
CA ALA A 52 1.86 -12.86 -9.53
C ALA A 52 2.79 -11.99 -10.38
N VAL A 53 3.74 -11.25 -9.78
CA VAL A 53 4.72 -10.43 -10.53
C VAL A 53 5.80 -11.33 -11.14
N PRO A 54 5.91 -11.47 -12.47
CA PRO A 54 6.93 -12.31 -13.09
C PRO A 54 8.33 -11.71 -12.93
N ASP A 55 9.35 -12.57 -12.92
CA ASP A 55 10.77 -12.18 -13.08
C ASP A 55 11.32 -11.17 -12.04
N VAL A 56 10.78 -11.17 -10.81
CA VAL A 56 11.28 -10.38 -9.68
C VAL A 56 11.73 -11.25 -8.51
N ALA A 57 12.74 -10.78 -7.77
CA ALA A 57 13.01 -11.24 -6.42
C ALA A 57 11.89 -10.77 -5.48
N ARG A 58 11.59 -11.55 -4.44
CA ARG A 58 10.52 -11.26 -3.48
C ARG A 58 11.08 -11.37 -2.08
N VAL A 59 10.93 -10.30 -1.31
CA VAL A 59 11.48 -10.21 0.04
C VAL A 59 10.37 -9.88 1.01
N LEU A 60 10.30 -10.63 2.11
CA LEU A 60 9.44 -10.31 3.25
C LEU A 60 10.32 -9.73 4.35
N VAL A 61 10.09 -8.46 4.71
CA VAL A 61 10.77 -7.82 5.84
C VAL A 61 9.80 -7.80 7.04
N LEU A 62 10.04 -8.69 8.00
CA LEU A 62 9.07 -9.11 9.00
C LEU A 62 9.38 -8.60 10.42
N ASP A 63 8.40 -7.94 11.04
CA ASP A 63 8.33 -7.76 12.50
C ASP A 63 7.57 -8.94 13.13
N GLY A 64 8.32 -9.86 13.72
CA GLY A 64 7.82 -11.12 14.28
C GLY A 64 8.53 -12.33 13.69
N ASP A 65 7.95 -13.50 13.88
CA ASP A 65 8.54 -14.77 13.46
C ASP A 65 7.83 -15.31 12.19
N PRO A 66 8.58 -15.78 11.19
CA PRO A 66 7.97 -16.42 10.03
C PRO A 66 7.32 -17.74 10.46
N GLY A 67 6.15 -18.04 9.89
CA GLY A 67 5.43 -19.28 10.15
C GLY A 67 4.97 -19.96 8.87
N THR A 68 4.14 -20.99 9.00
CA THR A 68 3.54 -21.71 7.85
C THR A 68 2.64 -20.84 6.98
N TRP A 69 2.30 -19.64 7.45
CA TRP A 69 1.51 -18.64 6.74
C TRP A 69 2.35 -17.84 5.72
N VAL A 70 3.68 -17.89 5.80
CA VAL A 70 4.55 -17.28 4.78
C VAL A 70 4.66 -18.25 3.60
N PRO A 71 4.26 -17.86 2.38
CA PRO A 71 4.36 -18.72 1.22
C PRO A 71 5.82 -18.94 0.80
N SER A 72 6.07 -20.03 0.06
CA SER A 72 7.37 -20.23 -0.58
C SER A 72 7.65 -19.16 -1.63
N GLY A 73 8.94 -18.92 -1.92
CA GLY A 73 9.36 -17.94 -2.92
C GLY A 73 9.63 -16.53 -2.39
N PHE A 74 9.58 -16.34 -1.06
CA PHE A 74 10.06 -15.13 -0.40
C PHE A 74 11.37 -15.40 0.34
N ASP A 75 12.33 -14.50 0.17
CA ASP A 75 13.46 -14.36 1.08
C ASP A 75 12.99 -13.57 2.31
N VAL A 76 13.23 -14.09 3.51
CA VAL A 76 12.73 -13.47 4.76
C VAL A 76 13.86 -12.75 5.47
N LEU A 77 13.66 -11.46 5.72
CA LEU A 77 14.53 -10.61 6.54
C LEU A 77 13.75 -10.15 7.77
N HIS A 78 14.43 -9.98 8.91
CA HIS A 78 13.80 -9.42 10.10
C HIS A 78 13.83 -7.88 10.08
N GLN A 79 12.73 -7.25 10.51
CA GLN A 79 12.71 -5.81 10.75
C GLN A 79 13.66 -5.44 11.89
N VAL A 80 14.37 -4.33 11.70
CA VAL A 80 15.13 -3.71 12.79
C VAL A 80 14.18 -3.06 13.80
N THR A 81 14.68 -2.80 15.01
CA THR A 81 13.93 -1.99 15.98
C THR A 81 13.99 -0.50 15.64
N GLY A 82 12.96 0.25 16.03
CA GLY A 82 12.90 1.71 15.87
C GLY A 82 11.62 2.20 15.20
N GLY A 83 11.60 3.50 14.86
CA GLY A 83 10.52 4.14 14.12
C GLY A 83 10.34 3.53 12.72
N LEU A 84 9.17 3.74 12.11
CA LEU A 84 8.88 3.22 10.77
C LEU A 84 9.83 3.80 9.71
N ASP A 85 10.25 5.06 9.86
CA ASP A 85 11.27 5.70 9.03
C ASP A 85 12.58 4.90 8.99
N ARG A 86 13.07 4.47 10.16
CA ARG A 86 14.30 3.66 10.28
C ARG A 86 14.13 2.26 9.74
N ARG A 87 12.94 1.68 9.95
CA ARG A 87 12.62 0.33 9.47
C ARG A 87 12.53 0.28 7.94
N LEU A 88 11.96 1.31 7.33
CA LEU A 88 11.95 1.49 5.87
C LEU A 88 13.37 1.63 5.31
N ALA A 89 14.18 2.53 5.86
CA ALA A 89 15.58 2.71 5.43
C ALA A 89 16.38 1.41 5.52
N ALA A 90 16.26 0.69 6.65
CA ALA A 90 16.93 -0.59 6.86
C ALA A 90 16.43 -1.69 5.92
N ALA A 91 15.12 -1.75 5.63
CA ALA A 91 14.55 -2.70 4.68
C ALA A 91 15.16 -2.51 3.28
N PHE A 92 15.17 -1.28 2.77
CA PHE A 92 15.78 -0.98 1.48
C PHE A 92 17.29 -1.28 1.45
N ALA A 93 18.03 -0.91 2.50
CA ALA A 93 19.46 -1.17 2.58
C ALA A 93 19.77 -2.68 2.56
N ALA A 94 19.09 -3.46 3.40
CA ALA A 94 19.30 -4.91 3.48
C ALA A 94 18.89 -5.61 2.17
N THR A 95 17.76 -5.22 1.56
CA THR A 95 17.36 -5.75 0.25
C THR A 95 18.38 -5.39 -0.84
N ALA A 96 18.92 -4.17 -0.82
CA ALA A 96 19.95 -3.75 -1.77
C ALA A 96 21.32 -4.40 -1.52
N GLU A 97 21.57 -5.03 -0.39
CA GLU A 97 22.80 -5.81 -0.21
C GLU A 97 22.74 -7.14 -0.99
N GLU A 98 21.57 -7.77 -1.03
CA GLU A 98 21.38 -9.12 -1.60
C GLU A 98 20.77 -9.12 -3.02
N HIS A 99 20.09 -8.04 -3.45
CA HIS A 99 19.33 -8.01 -4.70
C HIS A 99 19.62 -6.80 -5.59
N GLU A 100 19.88 -7.07 -6.87
CA GLU A 100 20.20 -6.05 -7.87
C GLU A 100 18.96 -5.32 -8.43
N GLY A 101 19.16 -4.07 -8.83
CA GLY A 101 18.15 -3.26 -9.51
C GLY A 101 17.14 -2.56 -8.57
N PRO A 102 16.17 -1.83 -9.14
CA PRO A 102 15.22 -1.04 -8.38
C PRO A 102 14.32 -1.89 -7.47
N ILE A 103 13.96 -1.34 -6.32
CA ILE A 103 13.20 -1.99 -5.25
C ILE A 103 11.85 -1.30 -5.12
N LEU A 104 10.76 -2.08 -5.16
CA LEU A 104 9.41 -1.64 -4.81
C LEU A 104 9.04 -2.22 -3.45
N LEU A 105 8.80 -1.37 -2.45
CA LEU A 105 8.28 -1.77 -1.15
C LEU A 105 6.78 -1.49 -1.09
N VAL A 106 6.01 -2.49 -0.64
CA VAL A 106 4.57 -2.42 -0.38
C VAL A 106 4.27 -2.75 1.08
N GLY A 107 3.23 -2.13 1.63
CA GLY A 107 2.68 -2.43 2.95
C GLY A 107 1.91 -3.75 2.99
N MET A 108 1.68 -4.25 4.20
CA MET A 108 0.97 -5.52 4.44
C MET A 108 -0.56 -5.41 4.41
N ASP A 109 -1.11 -4.19 4.43
CA ASP A 109 -2.52 -3.93 4.74
C ASP A 109 -3.33 -3.50 3.52
N THR A 110 -2.89 -3.89 2.32
CA THR A 110 -3.49 -3.52 1.04
C THR A 110 -4.03 -4.73 0.28
N PRO A 111 -5.10 -5.41 0.75
CA PRO A 111 -5.75 -6.49 0.00
C PRO A 111 -6.36 -6.02 -1.33
N GLN A 112 -6.44 -4.71 -1.57
CA GLN A 112 -6.85 -4.13 -2.86
C GLN A 112 -5.81 -4.34 -3.97
N LEU A 113 -4.60 -4.83 -3.68
CA LEU A 113 -3.64 -5.23 -4.71
C LEU A 113 -4.15 -6.49 -5.42
N ALA A 114 -4.25 -6.45 -6.74
CA ALA A 114 -4.73 -7.60 -7.49
C ALA A 114 -3.57 -8.54 -7.86
N ALA A 115 -3.68 -9.81 -7.46
CA ALA A 115 -3.09 -10.88 -8.24
C ALA A 115 -3.81 -10.92 -9.60
N ARG A 116 -3.10 -10.83 -10.72
CA ARG A 116 -3.71 -10.81 -12.06
C ARG A 116 -4.74 -11.95 -12.22
N GLY A 117 -6.04 -11.64 -12.27
CA GLY A 117 -7.09 -12.63 -12.51
C GLY A 117 -8.53 -12.12 -12.32
N GLU A 118 -9.37 -12.38 -13.33
CA GLU A 118 -10.83 -12.19 -13.47
C GLU A 118 -11.55 -11.30 -12.43
N GLY A 119 -11.40 -9.99 -12.56
CA GLY A 119 -12.16 -9.01 -11.77
C GLY A 119 -11.79 -7.56 -12.06
N GLY A 120 -10.52 -7.28 -12.37
CA GLY A 120 -10.07 -5.96 -12.85
C GLY A 120 -10.15 -4.83 -11.83
N HIS A 121 -10.24 -5.14 -10.53
CA HIS A 121 -10.51 -4.14 -9.48
C HIS A 121 -9.30 -3.81 -8.57
N GLY A 122 -8.15 -4.45 -8.77
CA GLY A 122 -6.95 -4.16 -7.97
C GLY A 122 -5.78 -3.69 -8.82
N LEU A 123 -4.84 -3.00 -8.17
CA LEU A 123 -3.65 -2.47 -8.83
C LEU A 123 -2.68 -3.62 -9.15
N ASP A 124 -2.31 -3.71 -10.44
CA ASP A 124 -1.36 -4.69 -10.95
C ASP A 124 0.08 -4.24 -10.66
N LEU A 125 0.73 -4.88 -9.68
CA LEU A 125 2.12 -4.59 -9.32
C LEU A 125 3.09 -4.84 -10.49
N GLY A 126 2.78 -5.75 -11.41
CA GLY A 126 3.59 -6.00 -12.60
C GLY A 126 3.53 -4.88 -13.64
N ALA A 127 2.56 -3.97 -13.53
CA ALA A 127 2.46 -2.76 -14.35
C ALA A 127 3.14 -1.54 -13.70
N VAL A 128 3.68 -1.67 -12.48
CA VAL A 128 4.44 -0.59 -11.84
C VAL A 128 5.76 -0.42 -12.56
N ASP A 129 5.75 0.48 -13.52
CA ASP A 129 6.88 0.75 -14.38
C ASP A 129 7.80 1.81 -13.74
N LEU A 130 8.99 1.39 -13.34
CA LEU A 130 10.07 2.30 -12.95
C LEU A 130 10.87 2.79 -14.17
N THR A 131 10.57 2.28 -15.37
CA THR A 131 11.11 2.84 -16.61
C THR A 131 10.45 4.19 -16.90
N GLY A 132 11.26 5.24 -16.86
CA GLY A 132 10.83 6.62 -17.09
C GLY A 132 10.72 7.49 -15.84
N ALA A 133 10.61 6.92 -14.65
CA ALA A 133 10.60 7.60 -13.36
C ALA A 133 11.90 7.35 -12.58
N ASP A 134 12.19 8.19 -11.58
CA ASP A 134 13.30 7.94 -10.65
C ASP A 134 12.79 7.36 -9.32
N ALA A 135 11.50 7.50 -9.02
CA ALA A 135 10.82 6.85 -7.91
C ALA A 135 9.31 6.68 -8.20
N VAL A 136 8.64 5.81 -7.45
CA VAL A 136 7.17 5.74 -7.38
C VAL A 136 6.70 5.89 -5.94
N LEU A 137 5.49 6.43 -5.76
CA LEU A 137 4.86 6.55 -4.46
C LEU A 137 3.35 6.30 -4.59
N GLY A 138 2.83 5.35 -3.83
CA GLY A 138 1.39 5.11 -3.68
C GLY A 138 0.89 5.69 -2.36
N LEU A 139 0.15 6.80 -2.42
CA LEU A 139 -0.40 7.46 -1.24
C LEU A 139 -1.56 6.66 -0.64
N ALA A 140 -1.76 6.79 0.67
CA ALA A 140 -2.90 6.20 1.37
C ALA A 140 -3.93 7.27 1.77
N ASP A 141 -5.20 6.89 1.87
CA ASP A 141 -6.31 7.78 2.26
C ASP A 141 -6.13 8.43 3.65
N ASP A 142 -5.39 7.77 4.54
CA ASP A 142 -5.13 8.22 5.91
C ASP A 142 -3.98 9.25 5.99
N GLY A 143 -3.40 9.63 4.83
CA GLY A 143 -2.27 10.53 4.71
C GLY A 143 -0.91 9.86 4.77
N GLY A 144 -0.85 8.52 4.88
CA GLY A 144 0.35 7.72 4.73
C GLY A 144 0.69 7.38 3.28
N PHE A 145 1.40 6.28 3.09
CA PHE A 145 1.66 5.68 1.77
C PHE A 145 1.71 4.16 1.89
N TRP A 146 1.09 3.47 0.95
CA TRP A 146 1.04 2.01 0.91
C TRP A 146 2.19 1.40 0.07
N ALA A 147 2.80 2.20 -0.81
CA ALA A 147 3.96 1.77 -1.59
C ALA A 147 4.95 2.88 -1.85
N ILE A 148 6.23 2.50 -1.94
CA ILE A 148 7.31 3.35 -2.40
C ILE A 148 8.31 2.51 -3.19
N GLY A 149 8.69 2.99 -4.38
CA GLY A 149 9.72 2.35 -5.19
C GLY A 149 10.87 3.30 -5.45
N LEU A 150 12.09 2.79 -5.25
CA LEU A 150 13.33 3.55 -5.30
C LEU A 150 14.36 2.84 -6.17
N PRO A 151 15.31 3.58 -6.75
CA PRO A 151 16.44 2.96 -7.42
C PRO A 151 17.32 2.28 -6.37
N ARG A 152 18.12 1.30 -6.82
CA ARG A 152 19.18 0.74 -5.99
C ARG A 152 20.15 1.85 -5.59
N GLY A 153 20.35 2.02 -4.30
CA GLY A 153 21.31 2.95 -3.71
C GLY A 153 22.06 2.31 -2.55
N ASP A 154 22.95 3.08 -1.94
CA ASP A 154 23.64 2.68 -0.72
C ASP A 154 22.81 3.01 0.55
N ARG A 155 23.30 2.57 1.70
CA ARG A 155 22.66 2.83 3.00
C ARG A 155 22.48 4.34 3.28
N HIS A 156 23.42 5.18 2.86
CA HIS A 156 23.34 6.62 3.11
C HIS A 156 22.20 7.26 2.31
N PHE A 157 22.01 6.85 1.06
CA PHE A 157 20.87 7.27 0.26
C PHE A 157 19.54 6.94 0.95
N TYR A 158 19.34 5.69 1.37
CA TYR A 158 18.08 5.30 2.04
C TYR A 158 17.86 6.01 3.38
N ASP A 159 18.91 6.11 4.21
CA ASP A 159 18.85 6.87 5.46
C ASP A 159 18.40 8.33 5.19
N SER A 160 18.87 8.94 4.10
CA SER A 160 18.53 10.33 3.75
C SER A 160 17.11 10.50 3.19
N VAL A 161 16.60 9.48 2.49
CA VAL A 161 15.23 9.46 1.95
C VAL A 161 14.17 9.32 3.05
N PHE A 162 14.45 8.58 4.12
CA PHE A 162 13.43 8.24 5.13
C PHE A 162 13.61 8.94 6.48
N HIS A 163 14.83 9.09 6.99
CA HIS A 163 15.00 9.57 8.36
C HIS A 163 14.45 11.00 8.55
N GLY A 164 13.74 11.18 9.66
CA GLY A 164 13.14 12.45 10.04
C GLY A 164 11.84 12.80 9.31
N ILE A 165 11.32 11.92 8.45
CA ILE A 165 9.95 12.03 7.95
C ILE A 165 8.99 11.78 9.12
N PRO A 166 8.01 12.67 9.39
CA PRO A 166 6.98 12.41 10.37
C PRO A 166 6.19 11.15 9.97
N MET A 167 6.17 10.14 10.84
CA MET A 167 5.45 8.88 10.58
C MET A 167 4.13 8.86 11.35
N SER A 168 3.14 8.14 10.82
CA SER A 168 1.81 7.97 11.45
C SER A 168 1.05 9.29 11.64
N THR A 169 1.13 10.17 10.63
CA THR A 169 0.38 11.44 10.56
C THR A 169 -0.34 11.54 9.23
N ASP A 170 -1.38 12.38 9.17
CA ASP A 170 -2.13 12.68 7.94
C ASP A 170 -1.32 13.40 6.85
N THR A 171 -0.08 13.78 7.15
CA THR A 171 0.86 14.46 6.23
C THR A 171 2.08 13.62 5.88
N THR A 172 2.17 12.37 6.37
CA THR A 172 3.36 11.50 6.19
C THR A 172 3.69 11.27 4.71
N GLY A 173 2.69 10.90 3.89
CA GLY A 173 2.85 10.65 2.47
C GLY A 173 3.24 11.90 1.68
N GLN A 174 2.66 13.05 2.02
CA GLN A 174 3.03 14.33 1.41
C GLN A 174 4.46 14.74 1.78
N ALA A 175 4.86 14.59 3.05
CA ALA A 175 6.23 14.85 3.49
C ALA A 175 7.24 13.91 2.79
N GLN A 176 6.90 12.64 2.60
CA GLN A 176 7.73 11.69 1.86
C GLN A 176 7.85 12.08 0.38
N LEU A 177 6.75 12.50 -0.26
CA LEU A 177 6.76 12.98 -1.65
C LEU A 177 7.65 14.20 -1.83
N ASP A 178 7.54 15.18 -0.93
CA ASP A 178 8.35 16.39 -0.98
C ASP A 178 9.83 16.07 -0.78
N ARG A 179 10.16 15.16 0.15
CA ARG A 179 11.55 14.68 0.32
C ARG A 179 12.11 14.05 -0.93
N LEU A 180 11.35 13.18 -1.61
CA LEU A 180 11.81 12.55 -2.86
C LEU A 180 12.09 13.60 -3.94
N ARG A 181 11.25 14.64 -4.02
CA ARG A 181 11.43 15.76 -4.96
C ARG A 181 12.62 16.65 -4.60
N GLU A 182 12.89 16.87 -3.32
CA GLU A 182 14.09 17.57 -2.84
C GLU A 182 15.38 16.86 -3.26
N PHE A 183 15.37 15.53 -3.34
CA PHE A 183 16.46 14.73 -3.91
C PHE A 183 16.56 14.79 -5.44
N GLY A 184 15.68 15.55 -6.11
CA GLY A 184 15.63 15.68 -7.56
C GLY A 184 15.05 14.45 -8.27
N LEU A 185 14.38 13.54 -7.55
CA LEU A 185 13.75 12.37 -8.15
C LEU A 185 12.44 12.77 -8.83
N ARG A 186 12.25 12.30 -10.06
CA ARG A 186 10.94 12.42 -10.74
C ARG A 186 10.06 11.28 -10.25
N VAL A 187 9.08 11.63 -9.43
CA VAL A 187 8.18 10.68 -8.75
C VAL A 187 6.93 10.46 -9.59
N THR A 188 6.61 9.19 -9.90
CA THR A 188 5.31 8.79 -10.42
C THR A 188 4.40 8.41 -9.27
N LEU A 189 3.21 9.02 -9.19
CA LEU A 189 2.21 8.65 -8.20
C LEU A 189 1.40 7.45 -8.68
N LEU A 190 1.26 6.44 -7.82
CA LEU A 190 0.35 5.32 -8.02
C LEU A 190 -1.06 5.72 -7.54
N PRO A 191 -2.12 4.97 -7.94
CA PRO A 191 -3.45 5.17 -7.38
C PRO A 191 -3.44 5.13 -5.85
N THR A 192 -4.23 6.00 -5.24
CA THR A 192 -4.45 6.01 -3.80
C THR A 192 -5.20 4.74 -3.38
N LEU A 193 -4.75 4.10 -2.31
CA LEU A 193 -5.44 2.98 -1.67
C LEU A 193 -5.80 3.33 -0.21
N ARG A 194 -6.65 2.51 0.39
CA ARG A 194 -7.06 2.67 1.79
C ARG A 194 -6.41 1.58 2.65
N ASP A 195 -5.60 1.99 3.62
CA ASP A 195 -5.07 1.06 4.60
C ASP A 195 -6.16 0.63 5.59
N VAL A 196 -6.17 -0.65 5.96
CA VAL A 196 -7.16 -1.19 6.88
C VAL A 196 -6.70 -0.97 8.33
N ASP A 197 -7.08 0.12 8.98
CA ASP A 197 -6.67 0.39 10.37
C ASP A 197 -7.82 0.50 11.37
N LEU A 198 -8.96 1.00 10.92
CA LEU A 198 -10.20 1.14 11.69
C LEU A 198 -11.29 0.20 11.13
N PRO A 199 -12.33 -0.10 11.93
CA PRO A 199 -13.42 -0.96 11.46
C PRO A 199 -14.12 -0.46 10.19
N ASP A 200 -14.26 0.86 10.04
CA ASP A 200 -14.82 1.48 8.83
C ASP A 200 -13.92 1.27 7.61
N ASP A 201 -12.59 1.24 7.79
CA ASP A 201 -11.66 0.89 6.71
C ASP A 201 -11.85 -0.57 6.29
N ALA A 202 -11.98 -1.48 7.26
CA ALA A 202 -12.22 -2.90 6.97
C ALA A 202 -13.50 -3.11 6.17
N ARG A 203 -14.60 -2.42 6.54
CA ARG A 203 -15.85 -2.44 5.78
C ARG A 203 -15.65 -1.88 4.37
N ALA A 204 -15.05 -0.71 4.24
CA ALA A 204 -14.83 -0.05 2.95
C ALA A 204 -13.99 -0.91 2.00
N VAL A 205 -12.88 -1.47 2.51
CA VAL A 205 -11.95 -2.30 1.75
C VAL A 205 -12.58 -3.65 1.35
N ALA A 206 -13.32 -4.30 2.24
CA ALA A 206 -14.05 -5.53 1.91
C ALA A 206 -15.04 -5.32 0.76
N HIS A 207 -15.74 -4.19 0.73
CA HIS A 207 -16.65 -3.84 -0.37
C HIS A 207 -15.94 -3.44 -1.66
N ALA A 208 -14.79 -2.78 -1.57
CA ALA A 208 -13.99 -2.40 -2.73
C ALA A 208 -13.31 -3.60 -3.39
N ALA A 209 -12.98 -4.64 -2.61
CA ALA A 209 -12.28 -5.84 -3.06
C ALA A 209 -13.06 -7.14 -2.75
N PRO A 210 -14.28 -7.32 -3.28
CA PRO A 210 -15.22 -8.38 -2.90
C PRO A 210 -14.75 -9.83 -3.16
N GLY A 211 -13.73 -10.03 -4.01
CA GLY A 211 -13.18 -11.35 -4.36
C GLY A 211 -11.99 -11.79 -3.51
N THR A 212 -11.61 -11.01 -2.50
CA THR A 212 -10.41 -11.24 -1.69
C THR A 212 -10.67 -12.17 -0.51
N ARG A 213 -9.60 -12.78 0.04
CA ARG A 213 -9.70 -13.47 1.33
C ARG A 213 -10.10 -12.50 2.43
N PHE A 214 -9.60 -11.27 2.36
CA PHE A 214 -9.95 -10.20 3.28
C PHE A 214 -11.46 -9.95 3.33
N ALA A 215 -12.12 -9.79 2.17
CA ALA A 215 -13.58 -9.60 2.12
C ALA A 215 -14.35 -10.78 2.72
N THR A 216 -13.87 -12.02 2.50
CA THR A 216 -14.45 -13.23 3.08
C THR A 216 -14.27 -13.29 4.59
N ALA A 217 -13.08 -12.93 5.10
CA ALA A 217 -12.78 -12.87 6.52
C ALA A 217 -13.62 -11.80 7.23
N TRP A 218 -13.78 -10.62 6.60
CA TRP A 218 -14.64 -9.55 7.10
C TRP A 218 -16.11 -9.95 7.20
N ALA A 219 -16.65 -10.60 6.17
CA ALA A 219 -18.01 -11.13 6.17
C ALA A 219 -18.22 -12.16 7.30
N THR A 220 -17.24 -13.04 7.48
CA THR A 220 -17.26 -14.05 8.57
C THR A 220 -17.24 -13.38 9.95
N ALA A 221 -16.41 -12.35 10.14
CA ALA A 221 -16.26 -11.66 11.41
C ALA A 221 -17.49 -10.82 11.81
N THR A 222 -18.19 -10.25 10.82
CA THR A 222 -19.38 -9.40 11.03
C THR A 222 -20.69 -10.19 10.99
N GLY A 223 -20.70 -11.38 10.38
CA GLY A 223 -21.92 -12.13 10.07
C GLY A 223 -22.71 -11.55 8.89
N GLU A 224 -22.16 -10.55 8.19
CA GLU A 224 -22.74 -9.98 6.97
C GLU A 224 -22.44 -10.87 5.74
N PRO A 225 -23.28 -10.83 4.70
CA PRO A 225 -22.97 -11.53 3.45
C PRO A 225 -21.72 -10.94 2.80
N ALA A 226 -20.87 -11.81 2.23
CA ALA A 226 -19.68 -11.38 1.51
C ALA A 226 -20.06 -10.42 0.37
N PRO A 227 -19.36 -9.27 0.23
CA PRO A 227 -19.56 -8.37 -0.89
C PRO A 227 -19.38 -9.11 -2.23
N THR A 228 -20.16 -8.76 -3.25
CA THR A 228 -20.05 -9.36 -4.59
C THR A 228 -19.61 -8.33 -5.62
N ALA A 229 -18.87 -8.76 -6.64
CA ALA A 229 -18.37 -7.89 -7.71
C ALA A 229 -19.47 -7.13 -8.47
N SER A 230 -20.71 -7.67 -8.51
CA SER A 230 -21.85 -6.99 -9.14
C SER A 230 -22.34 -5.78 -8.34
N ALA A 231 -22.19 -5.78 -7.01
CA ALA A 231 -22.64 -4.69 -6.14
C ALA A 231 -21.64 -3.53 -6.07
N ALA A 232 -20.34 -3.81 -6.25
CA ALA A 232 -19.28 -2.80 -6.25
C ALA A 232 -19.34 -1.88 -7.49
N ARG A 233 -19.71 -2.41 -8.66
CA ARG A 233 -19.82 -1.64 -9.91
C ARG A 233 -20.90 -0.56 -9.84
N HIS A 234 -22.06 -0.88 -9.27
CA HIS A 234 -23.17 0.08 -9.13
C HIS A 234 -22.79 1.29 -8.25
N ARG A 235 -22.05 1.08 -7.15
CA ARG A 235 -21.60 2.17 -6.28
C ARG A 235 -20.47 3.02 -6.88
N ALA A 236 -19.58 2.42 -7.67
CA ALA A 236 -18.52 3.17 -8.34
C ALA A 236 -19.08 4.11 -9.42
N ASP A 237 -20.12 3.68 -10.13
CA ASP A 237 -20.85 4.51 -11.10
C ASP A 237 -21.60 5.66 -10.38
N ASP A 238 -22.28 5.37 -9.25
CA ASP A 238 -22.98 6.39 -8.46
C ASP A 238 -22.02 7.46 -7.86
N ALA A 239 -20.84 7.04 -7.38
CA ALA A 239 -19.84 7.97 -6.82
C ALA A 239 -19.13 8.81 -7.89
N ALA A 240 -18.98 8.30 -9.11
CA ALA A 240 -18.44 9.04 -10.25
C ALA A 240 -19.43 10.13 -10.72
N ASP A 241 -20.73 9.84 -10.70
CA ASP A 241 -21.79 10.81 -11.02
C ASP A 241 -21.90 11.94 -9.97
N ASP A 242 -21.73 11.63 -8.68
CA ASP A 242 -21.72 12.65 -7.60
C ASP A 242 -20.48 13.59 -7.69
N LEU A 243 -19.33 13.08 -8.13
CA LEU A 243 -18.14 13.90 -8.38
C LEU A 243 -18.29 14.77 -9.65
N ALA A 244 -19.00 14.28 -10.67
CA ALA A 244 -19.30 15.06 -11.88
C ALA A 244 -20.37 16.15 -11.63
N ALA A 245 -21.29 15.92 -10.68
CA ALA A 245 -22.33 16.89 -10.32
C ALA A 245 -21.80 18.07 -9.46
N GLY A 246 -20.61 17.94 -8.85
CA GLY A 246 -20.00 18.96 -7.99
C GLY A 246 -19.28 20.12 -8.70
N ASP A 247 -19.06 20.04 -10.02
CA ASP A 247 -18.22 21.01 -10.77
C ASP A 247 -19.01 22.06 -11.58
N LEU A 248 -20.32 22.22 -11.32
CA LEU A 248 -21.14 23.28 -11.94
C LEU A 248 -21.48 24.38 -10.93
N GLY A 249 -20.44 25.01 -10.37
CA GLY A 249 -20.51 26.20 -9.53
C GLY A 249 -19.71 27.37 -10.10
N ALA A 250 -19.83 27.65 -11.40
CA ALA A 250 -19.13 28.75 -12.05
C ALA A 250 -19.60 30.11 -11.51
N ALA A 251 -18.64 30.85 -10.94
CA ALA A 251 -18.79 32.22 -10.45
C ALA A 251 -19.19 33.19 -11.58
N ALA A 252 -20.21 34.02 -11.32
CA ALA A 252 -20.54 35.17 -12.14
C ALA A 252 -19.64 36.37 -11.74
N PRO A 253 -18.97 37.07 -12.69
CA PRO A 253 -18.30 38.33 -12.38
C PRO A 253 -19.35 39.45 -12.35
N SER A 254 -19.42 40.19 -11.24
CA SER A 254 -20.21 41.42 -11.13
C SER A 254 -19.27 42.62 -11.16
N GLU A 255 -19.65 43.60 -11.97
CA GLU A 255 -18.91 44.74 -12.49
C GLU A 255 -18.40 45.74 -11.42
N GLU A 256 -17.21 46.28 -11.65
CA GLU A 256 -16.78 47.59 -11.10
C GLU A 256 -17.59 48.72 -11.74
N PRO A 257 -17.84 49.82 -11.01
CA PRO A 257 -17.96 51.12 -11.64
C PRO A 257 -16.84 52.08 -11.21
N ASP A 258 -16.29 52.71 -12.24
CA ASP A 258 -15.35 53.83 -12.24
C ASP A 258 -16.00 55.11 -11.68
N ALA A 259 -15.38 55.72 -10.64
CA ALA A 259 -15.35 57.16 -10.30
C ALA A 259 -14.63 57.42 -8.97
#